data_AF-A0A0Q6KAM9-F1
#
_entry.id   AF-A0A0Q6KAM9-F1
#
_cell.length_a   1.000
_cell.length_b   1.000
_cell.length_c   1.000
_cell.angle_alpha   90.00
_cell.angle_beta   90.00
_cell.angle_gamma   90.00
#
_symmetry.space_group_name_H-M   'P 1'
#
loop_
_entity.id
_entity.type
_entity.pdbx_description
1 polymer ?
#
loop_
_entity_poly.entity_id
_entity_poly.type
_entity_poly.pdbx_seq_one_letter_code
_entity_poly.pdbx_strand_id
1 'polypeptide(L)'
;MPELIDIPRQLVEPWLHLQSTDYIDVRLTKRDIDKFFFSAVKGLQAQEETHNCIIAWSNGDTAQANEALLRSKRLLIESQNEIRMFLAAIMAGAVHGS
;
A
#
# COMPACT_ATOMS: atom_id res chain seq x y z
N MET A 1 -6.87 14.51 -4.37
CA MET A 1 -6.48 13.08 -4.53
C MET A 1 -5.43 12.80 -3.47
N PRO A 2 -5.47 11.68 -2.74
CA PRO A 2 -4.42 11.35 -1.77
C PRO A 2 -3.07 11.28 -2.49
N GLU A 3 -2.02 11.74 -1.83
CA GLU A 3 -0.66 11.72 -2.36
C GLU A 3 0.04 10.42 -1.97
N LEU A 4 0.97 9.98 -2.81
CA LEU A 4 1.80 8.83 -2.52
C LEU A 4 2.82 9.20 -1.44
N ILE A 5 2.94 8.34 -0.42
CA ILE A 5 3.93 8.52 0.64
C ILE A 5 5.31 8.14 0.09
N ASP A 6 6.26 9.07 0.19
CA ASP A 6 7.66 8.80 -0.07
C ASP A 6 8.34 8.21 1.16
N ILE A 7 9.09 7.13 0.94
CA ILE A 7 9.86 6.46 2.01
C ILE A 7 11.23 7.15 2.09
N PRO A 8 11.64 7.66 3.27
CA PRO A 8 12.96 8.24 3.46
C PRO A 8 14.07 7.26 3.06
N ARG A 9 15.03 7.72 2.25
CA ARG A 9 16.15 6.91 1.75
C ARG A 9 16.98 6.29 2.90
N GLN A 10 17.10 7.00 4.01
CA GLN A 10 17.85 6.55 5.19
C GLN A 10 17.29 5.26 5.80
N LEU A 11 15.99 4.96 5.58
CA LEU A 11 15.38 3.69 6.03
C LEU A 11 15.75 2.51 5.12
N VAL A 12 16.13 2.78 3.87
CA VAL A 12 16.41 1.76 2.84
C VAL A 12 17.90 1.46 2.77
N GLU A 13 18.78 2.44 3.01
CA GLU A 13 20.24 2.27 2.93
C GLU A 13 20.78 1.06 3.72
N PRO A 14 20.33 0.78 4.95
CA PRO A 14 20.78 -0.39 5.71
C PRO A 14 20.47 -1.74 5.01
N TRP A 15 19.39 -1.80 4.22
CA TRP A 15 19.03 -3.02 3.49
C TRP A 15 19.97 -3.35 2.35
N LEU A 16 20.62 -2.34 1.77
CA LEU A 16 21.58 -2.53 0.68
C LEU A 16 22.85 -3.25 1.16
N HIS A 17 23.07 -3.30 2.48
CA HIS A 17 24.25 -3.92 3.08
C HIS A 17 23.99 -5.35 3.57
N LEU A 18 22.73 -5.80 3.63
CA LEU A 18 22.36 -7.16 4.03
C LEU A 18 22.81 -8.18 2.98
N GLN A 19 23.43 -9.27 3.44
CA GLN A 19 23.76 -10.42 2.63
C GLN A 19 22.56 -11.36 2.54
N SER A 20 22.51 -12.18 1.48
CA SER A 20 21.45 -13.19 1.30
C SER A 20 21.36 -14.24 2.42
N THR A 21 22.42 -14.38 3.23
CA THR A 21 22.52 -15.30 4.36
C THR A 21 22.08 -14.69 5.69
N ASP A 22 21.83 -13.37 5.73
CA ASP A 22 21.54 -12.67 6.97
C ASP A 22 20.09 -12.92 7.39
N TYR A 23 19.90 -13.24 8.67
CA TYR A 23 18.59 -13.33 9.28
C TYR A 23 18.21 -11.96 9.85
N ILE A 24 17.04 -11.46 9.46
CA ILE A 24 16.54 -10.17 9.93
C ILE A 24 15.51 -10.42 11.04
N ASP A 25 15.88 -10.09 12.28
CA ASP A 25 14.93 -10.08 13.39
C ASP A 25 14.25 -8.71 13.49
N VAL A 26 13.02 -8.63 12.97
CA VAL A 26 12.21 -7.40 12.97
C VAL A 26 11.12 -7.50 14.03
N ARG A 27 11.11 -6.56 14.96
CA ARG A 27 9.98 -6.36 15.86
C ARG A 27 8.91 -5.50 15.18
N LEU A 28 7.83 -6.14 14.76
CA LEU A 28 6.64 -5.46 14.25
C LEU A 28 5.67 -5.15 15.39
N THR A 29 5.13 -3.94 15.37
CA THR A 29 3.98 -3.61 16.23
C THR A 29 2.70 -4.13 15.61
N LYS A 30 1.64 -4.28 16.43
CA LYS A 30 0.29 -4.55 15.91
C LYS A 30 -0.10 -3.53 14.83
N ARG A 31 0.24 -2.26 15.03
CA ARG A 31 -0.10 -1.19 14.08
C ARG A 31 0.51 -1.46 12.71
N ASP A 32 1.74 -1.96 12.64
CA ASP A 32 2.40 -2.30 11.36
C ASP A 32 1.66 -3.44 10.66
N ILE A 33 1.24 -4.45 11.41
CA ILE A 33 0.44 -5.56 10.87
C ILE A 33 -0.94 -5.06 10.40
N ASP A 34 -1.58 -4.15 11.14
CA ASP A 34 -2.85 -3.54 10.73
C ASP A 34 -2.68 -2.79 9.39
N LYS A 35 -1.52 -2.17 9.12
CA LYS A 35 -1.22 -1.54 7.83
C LYS A 35 -1.26 -2.54 6.67
N PHE A 36 -0.70 -3.73 6.86
CA PHE A 36 -0.77 -4.78 5.85
C PHE A 36 -2.23 -5.19 5.56
N PHE A 37 -3.03 -5.44 6.61
CA PHE A 37 -4.43 -5.81 6.43
C PHE A 37 -5.27 -4.69 5.81
N PHE A 38 -5.08 -3.44 6.23
CA PHE A 38 -5.78 -2.30 5.64
C PHE A 38 -5.39 -2.09 4.18
N SER A 39 -4.14 -2.35 3.80
CA SER A 39 -3.73 -2.33 2.40
C SER A 39 -4.53 -3.34 1.57
N ALA A 40 -4.64 -4.58 2.06
CA ALA A 40 -5.37 -5.64 1.36
C ALA A 40 -6.87 -5.30 1.23
N VAL A 41 -7.51 -4.86 2.33
CA VAL A 41 -8.93 -4.49 2.33
C VAL A 41 -9.20 -3.34 1.35
N LYS A 42 -8.39 -2.27 1.39
CA LYS A 42 -8.54 -1.13 0.48
C LYS A 42 -8.28 -1.52 -0.97
N GLY A 43 -7.34 -2.44 -1.21
CA GLY A 43 -7.06 -2.99 -2.55
C GLY A 43 -8.27 -3.73 -3.13
N LEU A 44 -8.93 -4.57 -2.32
CA LEU A 44 -10.16 -5.26 -2.73
C LEU A 44 -11.29 -4.27 -3.00
N GLN A 45 -11.46 -3.26 -2.16
CA GLN A 45 -12.46 -2.20 -2.38
C GLN A 45 -12.17 -1.39 -3.66
N ALA A 46 -10.90 -1.10 -3.96
CA ALA A 46 -10.52 -0.43 -5.20
C ALA A 46 -10.87 -1.30 -6.43
N GLN A 47 -10.70 -2.62 -6.33
CA GLN A 47 -11.07 -3.56 -7.39
C GLN A 47 -12.59 -3.60 -7.60
N GLU A 48 -13.38 -3.58 -6.53
CA GLU A 48 -14.83 -3.48 -6.58
C GLU A 48 -15.29 -2.19 -7.27
N GLU A 49 -14.75 -1.03 -6.89
CA GLU A 49 -15.06 0.25 -7.55
C GLU A 49 -14.64 0.25 -9.02
N THR A 50 -13.55 -0.43 -9.38
CA THR A 50 -13.15 -0.60 -10.79
C THR A 50 -14.16 -1.44 -11.56
N HIS A 51 -14.69 -2.50 -10.94
CA HIS A 51 -15.75 -3.31 -11.53
C HIS A 51 -17.04 -2.50 -11.73
N ASN A 52 -17.44 -1.72 -10.73
CA ASN A 52 -18.59 -0.81 -10.81
C ASN A 52 -18.40 0.24 -11.91
N CYS A 53 -17.19 0.77 -12.09
CA CYS A 53 -16.85 1.66 -13.19
C CYS A 53 -17.08 0.98 -14.56
N ILE A 54 -16.66 -0.27 -14.74
CA ILE A 54 -16.83 -1.01 -16.00
C ILE A 54 -18.32 -1.24 -16.28
N ILE A 55 -19.10 -1.64 -15.26
CA ILE A 55 -20.54 -1.83 -15.39
C ILE A 55 -21.22 -0.52 -15.81
N ALA A 56 -20.98 0.57 -15.08
CA ALA A 56 -21.57 1.88 -15.36
C ALA A 56 -21.20 2.37 -16.77
N TRP A 57 -19.93 2.20 -17.17
CA TRP A 57 -19.47 2.53 -18.51
C TRP A 57 -20.20 1.71 -19.58
N SER A 58 -20.39 0.41 -19.36
CA SER A 58 -21.09 -0.48 -20.29
C SER A 58 -22.58 -0.14 -20.46
N ASN A 59 -23.18 0.46 -19.43
CA ASN A 59 -24.56 0.95 -19.45
C ASN A 59 -24.70 2.35 -20.06
N GLY A 60 -23.59 2.99 -20.46
CA GLY A 60 -23.57 4.37 -20.95
C GLY A 60 -23.68 5.44 -19.85
N ASP A 61 -23.70 5.04 -18.56
CA ASP A 61 -23.69 5.97 -17.43
C ASP A 61 -22.26 6.44 -17.14
N THR A 62 -21.83 7.41 -17.95
CA THR A 62 -20.48 7.99 -17.86
C THR A 62 -20.25 8.77 -16.57
N ALA A 63 -21.30 9.33 -15.96
CA ALA A 63 -21.18 10.07 -14.71
C ALA A 63 -20.82 9.12 -13.56
N GLN A 64 -21.58 8.02 -13.42
CA GLN A 64 -21.31 7.00 -12.41
C GLN A 64 -19.97 6.29 -12.67
N ALA A 65 -19.62 6.04 -13.93
CA ALA A 65 -18.32 5.44 -14.27
C ALA A 65 -17.15 6.32 -13.80
N ASN A 66 -17.21 7.63 -14.05
CA ASN A 66 -16.17 8.56 -13.61
C ASN A 66 -16.07 8.66 -12.09
N GLU A 67 -17.20 8.64 -11.38
CA GLU A 67 -17.22 8.64 -9.92
C GLU A 67 -16.56 7.37 -9.35
N ALA A 68 -16.96 6.20 -9.86
CA ALA A 68 -16.39 4.91 -9.45
C ALA A 68 -14.89 4.83 -9.76
N LEU A 69 -14.45 5.34 -10.90
CA LEU A 69 -13.02 5.42 -11.24
C LEU A 69 -12.23 6.31 -10.27
N LEU A 70 -12.79 7.46 -9.88
CA LEU A 70 -12.15 8.36 -8.91
C LEU A 70 -12.05 7.72 -7.53
N ARG A 71 -13.10 7.01 -7.09
CA ARG A 71 -13.10 6.26 -5.83
C ARG A 71 -12.08 5.12 -5.85
N SER A 72 -12.04 4.33 -6.93
CA SER A 72 -11.05 3.28 -7.14
C SER A 72 -9.62 3.83 -7.03
N LYS A 73 -9.29 4.91 -7.76
CA LYS A 73 -7.96 5.53 -7.71
C LYS A 73 -7.58 5.99 -6.31
N ARG A 74 -8.52 6.59 -5.57
CA ARG A 74 -8.30 7.02 -4.19
C ARG A 74 -7.95 5.83 -3.30
N LEU A 75 -8.78 4.79 -3.31
CA LEU A 75 -8.59 3.58 -2.51
C LEU A 75 -7.28 2.87 -2.86
N LEU A 76 -6.90 2.86 -4.14
CA LEU A 76 -5.65 2.27 -4.60
C LEU A 76 -4.43 3.01 -4.03
N ILE A 77 -4.43 4.35 -4.07
CA ILE A 77 -3.33 5.14 -3.51
C ILE A 77 -3.26 4.94 -2.00
N GLU A 78 -4.39 4.93 -1.32
CA GLU A 78 -4.42 4.65 0.11
C GLU A 78 -3.89 3.25 0.43
N SER A 79 -4.30 2.22 -0.31
CA SER A 79 -3.77 0.86 -0.19
C SER A 79 -2.24 0.81 -0.40
N GLN A 80 -1.75 1.51 -1.42
CA GLN A 80 -0.32 1.64 -1.72
C GLN A 80 0.44 2.35 -0.59
N ASN A 81 -0.17 3.35 0.03
CA ASN A 81 0.42 4.05 1.17
C ASN A 81 0.49 3.15 2.41
N GLU A 82 -0.56 2.38 2.70
CA GLU A 82 -0.55 1.43 3.81
C GLU A 82 0.54 0.36 3.63
N ILE A 83 0.68 -0.22 2.43
CA ILE A 83 1.75 -1.22 2.18
C ILE A 83 3.14 -0.60 2.21
N ARG A 84 3.32 0.62 1.70
CA ARG A 84 4.59 1.34 1.80
C ARG A 84 5.00 1.57 3.24
N MET A 85 4.06 1.97 4.11
CA MET A 85 4.32 2.13 5.54
C MET A 85 4.66 0.80 6.22
N PHE A 86 3.98 -0.29 5.88
CA PHE A 86 4.31 -1.62 6.39
C PHE A 86 5.73 -2.07 5.99
N LEU A 87 6.06 -1.92 4.71
CA LEU A 87 7.40 -2.25 4.20
C LEU A 87 8.47 -1.35 4.81
N ALA A 88 8.17 -0.06 5.03
CA ALA A 88 9.06 0.85 5.72
C ALA A 88 9.31 0.43 7.18
N ALA A 89 8.30 -0.10 7.88
CA ALA A 89 8.46 -0.63 9.24
C ALA A 89 9.34 -1.89 9.26
N ILE A 90 9.15 -2.81 8.29
CA ILE A 90 10.06 -3.94 8.08
C ILE A 90 11.48 -3.42 7.84
N MET A 91 11.60 -2.41 6.97
CA MET A 91 12.91 -1.92 6.58
C MET A 91 13.66 -1.25 7.73
N ALA A 92 12.97 -0.43 8.51
CA ALA A 92 13.50 0.22 9.70
C ALA A 92 13.96 -0.80 10.78
N GLY A 93 13.28 -1.95 10.86
CA GLY A 93 13.62 -3.00 11.82
C GLY A 93 14.96 -3.66 11.58
N ALA A 94 15.39 -3.79 10.32
CA ALA A 94 16.67 -4.43 9.98
C ALA A 94 17.89 -3.68 10.49
N VAL A 95 17.75 -2.38 10.79
CA VAL A 95 18.82 -1.52 11.33
C VAL A 95 19.26 -1.96 12.74
N HIS A 96 18.40 -2.68 13.47
CA HIS A 96 18.63 -3.04 14.86
C HIS A 96 19.12 -4.49 15.06
N GLY A 97 19.40 -5.22 13.98
CA GLY A 97 19.77 -6.64 13.99
C GLY A 97 21.26 -6.95 14.04
N SER A 98 22.14 -5.96 14.22
CA SER A 98 23.60 -6.11 14.31
C SER A 98 24.12 -5.97 15.72
#